data_AF-A0A8T1GNT9-F1
#
_entry.id   AF-A0A8T1GNT9-F1
#
_cell.length_a   1.000
_cell.length_b   1.000
_cell.length_c   1.000
_cell.angle_alpha   90.00
_cell.angle_beta   90.00
_cell.angle_gamma   90.00
#
_symmetry.space_group_name_H-M   'P 1'
#
loop_
_entity.id
_entity.type
_entity.pdbx_description
1 polymer ?
#
loop_
_entity_poly.entity_id
_entity_poly.type
_entity_poly.pdbx_seq_one_letter_code
_entity_poly.pdbx_strand_id
1 'polypeptide(L)'
;MLLKGINCLDQPVRHKAPVSFRLMDKCFESLNMSRPSDQALWFFVSLFFFFLLRRSEIASLGKKFGWFALRAEDVSLLDYHGSATVRAQEATSVHIRLRGSKTNQQGEPTLRMLNRSGHAFLCPVFGALCLFKARSSLPAIIPVAVSVNAHDQPNCVSSTAISKVIRQAAVALGEDPAAFSPHSLRSGGTAHMYRTGVDTLTIQFHGRWASDTFKQYTRLCKESVEVLSSKDHQRLKIGMKLLIFESYRICFLKKKRLSYFLPAKVVKSMTTLFVSLACFYSFKLHSFFKSFPLGITM
;
A
#
# COMPACT_ATOMS: atom_id res chain seq x y z
N MET A 1 -52.61 8.79 -0.59
CA MET A 1 -51.50 9.14 0.33
C MET A 1 -50.18 9.04 -0.45
N LEU A 2 -49.58 10.17 -0.78
CA LEU A 2 -48.25 10.24 -1.42
C LEU A 2 -47.19 10.07 -0.32
N LEU A 3 -46.39 9.01 -0.41
CA LEU A 3 -45.20 8.83 0.43
C LEU A 3 -44.20 9.95 0.10
N LYS A 4 -44.11 10.96 0.96
CA LYS A 4 -42.99 11.92 0.97
C LYS A 4 -41.69 11.12 1.13
N GLY A 5 -40.79 11.27 0.18
CA GLY A 5 -39.48 10.61 0.19
C GLY A 5 -38.73 10.85 1.50
N ILE A 6 -37.97 9.83 1.92
CA ILE A 6 -37.12 9.88 3.11
C ILE A 6 -36.06 10.96 2.89
N ASN A 7 -36.24 12.12 3.53
CA ASN A 7 -35.22 13.16 3.56
C ASN A 7 -34.11 12.70 4.52
N CYS A 8 -32.85 12.78 4.05
CA CYS A 8 -31.70 12.55 4.92
C CYS A 8 -31.63 13.71 5.94
N LEU A 9 -31.98 13.43 7.20
CA LEU A 9 -32.06 14.42 8.27
C LEU A 9 -30.67 14.87 8.77
N ASP A 10 -29.64 14.06 8.52
CA ASP A 10 -28.27 14.33 8.91
C ASP A 10 -27.46 14.87 7.73
N GLN A 11 -26.67 15.92 7.99
CA GLN A 11 -25.65 16.32 7.02
C GLN A 11 -24.66 15.17 6.81
N PRO A 12 -24.21 14.91 5.57
CA PRO A 12 -23.22 13.88 5.31
C PRO A 12 -21.99 14.08 6.19
N VAL A 13 -21.59 13.05 6.93
CA VAL A 13 -20.39 13.09 7.76
C VAL A 13 -19.20 13.47 6.88
N ARG A 14 -18.63 14.67 7.12
CA ARG A 14 -17.43 15.13 6.41
C ARG A 14 -16.21 14.44 6.97
N HIS A 15 -15.86 13.30 6.37
CA HIS A 15 -14.63 12.59 6.70
C HIS A 15 -13.41 13.37 6.20
N LYS A 16 -12.31 13.28 6.95
CA LYS A 16 -11.01 13.78 6.51
C LYS A 16 -10.53 13.01 5.27
N ALA A 17 -9.92 13.72 4.32
CA ALA A 17 -9.38 13.13 3.11
C ALA A 17 -8.22 12.17 3.42
N PRO A 18 -8.04 11.08 2.66
CA PRO A 18 -6.90 10.19 2.80
C PRO A 18 -5.63 10.85 2.27
N VAL A 19 -4.51 10.71 3.00
CA VAL A 19 -3.19 11.14 2.51
C VAL A 19 -2.76 10.26 1.34
N SER A 20 -2.35 10.88 0.23
CA SER A 20 -1.78 10.19 -0.94
C SER A 20 -0.25 10.08 -0.84
N PHE A 21 0.37 9.25 -1.68
CA PHE A 21 1.83 9.21 -1.82
C PHE A 21 2.40 10.56 -2.26
N ARG A 22 1.75 11.27 -3.20
CA ARG A 22 2.17 12.63 -3.61
C ARG A 22 2.18 13.61 -2.44
N LEU A 23 1.22 13.49 -1.53
CA LEU A 23 1.17 14.31 -0.32
C LEU A 23 2.29 13.89 0.66
N MET A 24 2.57 12.60 0.80
CA MET A 24 3.74 12.12 1.56
C MET A 24 5.07 12.63 1.00
N ASP A 25 5.22 12.69 -0.33
CA ASP A 25 6.40 13.27 -1.00
C ASP A 25 6.56 14.74 -0.61
N LYS A 26 5.48 15.53 -0.69
CA LYS A 26 5.49 16.95 -0.27
C LYS A 26 5.73 17.14 1.22
N CYS A 27 5.24 16.24 2.06
CA CYS A 27 5.62 16.22 3.48
C CYS A 27 7.13 16.03 3.62
N PHE A 28 7.73 15.07 2.93
CA PHE A 28 9.16 14.80 3.01
C PHE A 28 10.02 15.96 2.53
N GLU A 29 9.69 16.54 1.37
CA GLU A 29 10.39 17.69 0.79
C GLU A 29 10.40 18.91 1.73
N SER A 30 9.36 19.07 2.55
CA SER A 30 9.25 20.19 3.50
C SER A 30 10.13 20.05 4.75
N LEU A 31 10.72 18.87 4.98
CA LEU A 31 11.45 18.51 6.20
C LEU A 31 12.96 18.51 5.95
N ASN A 32 13.74 19.02 6.90
CA ASN A 32 15.19 18.97 6.83
C ASN A 32 15.72 17.75 7.59
N MET A 33 16.07 16.68 6.88
CA MET A 33 16.59 15.44 7.47
C MET A 33 17.94 15.59 8.20
N SER A 34 18.56 16.77 8.21
CA SER A 34 19.72 17.06 9.07
C SER A 34 19.30 17.38 10.51
N ARG A 35 18.04 17.79 10.74
CA ARG A 35 17.51 18.14 12.05
C ARG A 35 16.90 16.92 12.75
N PRO A 36 17.28 16.58 13.99
CA PRO A 36 16.68 15.48 14.74
C PRO A 36 15.15 15.60 14.90
N SER A 37 14.65 16.83 15.08
CA SER A 37 13.21 17.10 15.17
C SER A 37 12.43 16.66 13.92
N ASP A 38 13.01 16.92 12.74
CA ASP A 38 12.37 16.66 11.45
C ASP A 38 12.49 15.18 11.07
N GLN A 39 13.61 14.54 11.43
CA GLN A 39 13.75 13.08 11.37
C GLN A 39 12.71 12.37 12.24
N ALA A 40 12.53 12.83 13.48
CA ALA A 40 11.49 12.29 14.37
C ALA A 40 10.09 12.52 13.78
N LEU A 41 9.82 13.71 13.25
CA LEU A 41 8.55 14.03 12.63
C LEU A 41 8.27 13.14 11.40
N TRP A 42 9.28 12.89 10.56
CA TRP A 42 9.16 11.97 9.43
C TRP A 42 8.90 10.54 9.87
N PHE A 43 9.58 10.06 10.92
CA PHE A 43 9.29 8.77 11.52
C PHE A 43 7.80 8.66 11.88
N PHE A 44 7.21 9.67 12.53
CA PHE A 44 5.80 9.62 12.87
C PHE A 44 4.90 9.57 11.64
N VAL A 45 5.13 10.47 10.69
CA VAL A 45 4.34 10.51 9.44
C VAL A 45 4.39 9.14 8.72
N SER A 46 5.58 8.56 8.61
CA SER A 46 5.81 7.23 8.02
C SER A 46 5.12 6.12 8.81
N LEU A 47 5.28 6.08 10.15
CA LEU A 47 4.74 5.03 11.00
C LEU A 47 3.20 5.05 11.03
N PHE A 48 2.60 6.24 11.13
CA PHE A 48 1.14 6.41 11.06
C PHE A 48 0.58 5.90 9.73
N PHE A 49 1.27 6.17 8.63
CA PHE A 49 0.84 5.76 7.29
C PHE A 49 1.00 4.25 7.09
N PHE A 50 2.19 3.70 7.32
CA PHE A 50 2.47 2.29 6.97
C PHE A 50 1.91 1.29 7.98
N PHE A 51 1.96 1.58 9.28
CA PHE A 51 1.43 0.69 10.33
C PHE A 51 -0.02 0.99 10.70
N LEU A 52 -0.64 1.96 10.02
CA LEU A 52 -2.03 2.37 10.27
C LEU A 52 -2.26 2.69 11.75
N LEU A 53 -1.34 3.36 12.44
CA LEU A 53 -1.46 3.53 13.90
C LEU A 53 -2.53 4.56 14.28
N ARG A 54 -3.10 4.41 15.49
CA ARG A 54 -4.05 5.38 16.04
C ARG A 54 -3.29 6.52 16.71
N ARG A 55 -3.86 7.73 16.67
CA ARG A 55 -3.24 8.91 17.29
C ARG A 55 -2.80 8.68 18.74
N SER A 56 -3.63 8.01 19.53
CA SER A 56 -3.37 7.76 20.96
C SER A 56 -2.23 6.79 21.24
N GLU A 57 -1.80 6.00 20.25
CA GLU A 57 -0.73 5.01 20.42
C GLU A 57 0.65 5.66 20.31
N ILE A 58 0.73 6.91 19.84
CA ILE A 58 2.01 7.53 19.51
C ILE A 58 2.11 8.98 19.96
N ALA A 59 1.10 9.81 19.69
CA ALA A 59 1.18 11.24 19.95
C ALA A 59 0.71 11.59 21.37
N SER A 60 1.39 12.54 22.01
CA SER A 60 0.94 13.08 23.30
C SER A 60 -0.32 13.93 23.13
N LEU A 61 -1.21 13.85 24.13
CA LEU A 61 -2.33 14.77 24.28
C LEU A 61 -1.96 15.77 25.38
N GLY A 62 -1.62 17.01 25.01
CA GLY A 62 -1.26 18.04 25.99
C GLY A 62 -0.10 17.61 26.93
N LYS A 63 0.95 17.02 26.36
CA LYS A 63 2.14 16.46 27.06
C LYS A 63 1.92 15.16 27.85
N LYS A 64 0.71 14.60 27.89
CA LYS A 64 0.45 13.29 28.51
C LYS A 64 0.46 12.19 27.46
N PHE A 65 1.08 11.05 27.78
CA PHE A 65 1.03 9.83 26.98
C PHE A 65 0.05 8.85 27.60
N GLY A 66 -0.64 8.07 26.76
CA GLY A 66 -1.32 6.87 27.25
C GLY A 66 -0.30 5.89 27.81
N TRP A 67 -0.68 5.09 28.81
CA TRP A 67 0.19 4.06 29.37
C TRP A 67 0.70 3.06 28.31
N PHE A 68 -0.09 2.87 27.25
CA PHE A 68 0.18 2.03 26.08
C PHE A 68 0.92 2.75 24.93
N ALA A 69 1.39 3.99 25.12
CA ALA A 69 2.12 4.71 24.07
C ALA A 69 3.38 3.94 23.65
N LEU A 70 3.62 3.84 22.34
CA LEU A 70 4.76 3.12 21.79
C LEU A 70 6.07 3.69 22.34
N ARG A 71 6.94 2.82 22.87
CA ARG A 71 8.28 3.16 23.35
C ARG A 71 9.33 2.81 22.34
N ALA A 72 10.54 3.35 22.49
CA ALA A 72 11.63 3.01 21.57
C ALA A 72 12.06 1.54 21.71
N GLU A 73 11.99 0.97 22.91
CA GLU A 73 12.19 -0.48 23.14
C GLU A 73 11.16 -1.37 22.42
N ASP A 74 9.99 -0.81 22.07
CA ASP A 74 8.96 -1.53 21.32
C ASP A 74 9.22 -1.54 19.81
N VAL A 75 10.26 -0.85 19.32
CA VAL A 75 10.61 -0.76 17.90
C VAL A 75 11.98 -1.37 17.68
N SER A 76 12.09 -2.28 16.72
CA SER A 76 13.37 -2.87 16.32
C SER A 76 13.52 -2.88 14.80
N LEU A 77 14.76 -2.69 14.36
CA LEU A 77 15.17 -2.86 12.97
C LEU A 77 15.96 -4.16 12.89
N LEU A 78 15.59 -5.03 11.96
CA LEU A 78 16.26 -6.31 11.75
C LEU A 78 16.93 -6.34 10.38
N ASP A 79 18.05 -7.05 10.29
CA ASP A 79 18.71 -7.39 9.05
C ASP A 79 18.08 -8.63 8.39
N TYR A 80 18.65 -9.08 7.27
CA TYR A 80 18.16 -10.26 6.55
C TYR A 80 18.29 -11.58 7.34
N HIS A 81 19.16 -11.62 8.35
CA HIS A 81 19.33 -12.75 9.26
C HIS A 81 18.37 -12.68 10.45
N GLY A 82 17.57 -11.61 10.58
CA GLY A 82 16.71 -11.39 11.73
C GLY A 82 17.44 -10.82 12.96
N SER A 83 18.69 -10.39 12.81
CA SER A 83 19.47 -9.77 13.89
C SER A 83 19.19 -8.28 13.98
N ALA A 84 19.18 -7.74 15.20
CA ALA A 84 18.96 -6.31 15.42
C ALA A 84 20.08 -5.48 14.80
N THR A 85 19.74 -4.48 14.00
CA THR A 85 20.70 -3.60 13.32
C THR A 85 20.18 -2.16 13.28
N VAL A 86 21.09 -1.19 13.38
CA VAL A 86 20.80 0.23 13.10
C VAL A 86 21.48 0.71 11.82
N ARG A 87 22.18 -0.19 11.11
CA ARG A 87 22.88 0.12 9.86
C ARG A 87 21.88 0.22 8.73
N ALA A 88 21.86 1.37 8.06
CA ALA A 88 20.85 1.70 7.08
C ALA A 88 20.83 0.75 5.87
N GLN A 89 21.99 0.25 5.48
CA GLN A 89 22.19 -0.65 4.34
C GLN A 89 21.72 -2.08 4.62
N GLU A 90 21.74 -2.50 5.88
CA GLU A 90 21.42 -3.87 6.28
C GLU A 90 20.00 -4.03 6.78
N ALA A 91 19.41 -2.96 7.31
CA ALA A 91 18.05 -2.99 7.80
C ALA A 91 17.07 -3.38 6.67
N THR A 92 16.46 -4.56 6.80
CA THR A 92 15.52 -5.13 5.83
C THR A 92 14.08 -5.04 6.31
N SER A 93 13.85 -5.07 7.63
CA SER A 93 12.52 -4.96 8.21
C SER A 93 12.50 -4.09 9.47
N VAL A 94 11.31 -3.55 9.76
CA VAL A 94 10.99 -2.88 11.02
C VAL A 94 9.90 -3.68 11.72
N HIS A 95 10.10 -3.94 12.99
CA HIS A 95 9.17 -4.60 13.87
C HIS A 95 8.70 -3.64 14.95
N ILE A 96 7.40 -3.67 15.25
CA ILE A 96 6.82 -2.90 16.35
C ILE A 96 5.99 -3.81 17.26
N ARG A 97 6.07 -3.54 18.57
CA ARG A 97 5.25 -4.16 19.61
C ARG A 97 4.25 -3.15 20.16
N LEU A 98 2.99 -3.30 19.77
CA LEU A 98 1.90 -2.50 20.31
C LEU A 98 1.40 -3.15 21.61
N ARG A 99 1.90 -2.65 22.75
CA ARG A 99 1.64 -3.20 24.09
C ARG A 99 0.16 -3.19 24.49
N GLY A 100 -0.62 -2.26 23.95
CA GLY A 100 -2.05 -2.16 24.25
C GLY A 100 -2.72 -1.07 23.43
N SER A 101 -4.01 -0.87 23.70
CA SER A 101 -4.76 0.26 23.18
C SER A 101 -5.95 0.57 24.07
N LYS A 102 -6.69 1.65 23.79
CA LYS A 102 -7.93 1.96 24.52
C LYS A 102 -8.94 0.81 24.51
N THR A 103 -8.96 0.02 23.44
CA THR A 103 -9.86 -1.14 23.26
C THR A 103 -9.16 -2.47 23.54
N ASN A 104 -7.88 -2.45 23.89
CA ASN A 104 -7.08 -3.62 24.25
C ASN A 104 -6.33 -3.31 25.55
N GLN A 105 -7.07 -3.14 26.63
CA GLN A 105 -6.50 -2.69 27.91
C GLN A 105 -5.84 -3.83 28.69
N GLN A 106 -6.31 -5.06 28.49
CA GLN A 106 -5.81 -6.27 29.17
C GLN A 106 -5.50 -7.43 28.21
N GLY A 107 -5.59 -7.21 26.89
CA GLY A 107 -5.29 -8.27 25.93
C GLY A 107 -3.86 -8.23 25.44
N GLU A 108 -3.50 -9.25 24.67
CA GLU A 108 -2.13 -9.50 24.23
C GLU A 108 -1.54 -8.36 23.38
N PRO A 109 -0.23 -8.09 23.51
CA PRO A 109 0.48 -7.17 22.63
C PRO A 109 0.34 -7.58 21.17
N THR A 110 0.15 -6.59 20.31
CA THR A 110 0.08 -6.83 18.87
C THR A 110 1.44 -6.57 18.23
N LEU A 111 2.04 -7.60 17.64
CA LEU A 111 3.28 -7.48 16.87
C LEU A 111 2.97 -7.14 15.41
N ARG A 112 3.74 -6.23 14.82
CA ARG A 112 3.67 -5.92 13.38
C ARG A 112 5.07 -5.83 12.81
N MET A 113 5.22 -6.30 11.59
CA MET A 113 6.46 -6.23 10.83
C MET A 113 6.15 -5.66 9.44
N LEU A 114 7.03 -4.80 8.94
CA LEU A 114 7.03 -4.35 7.56
C LEU A 114 8.44 -4.37 7.00
N ASN A 115 8.56 -4.86 5.76
CA ASN A 115 9.81 -4.88 5.02
C ASN A 115 10.13 -3.51 4.40
N ARG A 116 11.40 -3.34 4.02
CA ARG A 116 11.86 -2.22 3.22
C ARG A 116 11.07 -2.15 1.91
N SER A 117 10.56 -0.97 1.56
CA SER A 117 9.71 -0.79 0.37
C SER A 117 10.49 -0.68 -0.94
N GLY A 118 11.82 -0.50 -0.88
CA GLY A 118 12.66 -0.16 -2.03
C GLY A 118 12.60 1.31 -2.45
N HIS A 119 11.64 2.08 -1.93
CA HIS A 119 11.55 3.52 -2.16
C HIS A 119 12.57 4.27 -1.29
N ALA A 120 13.13 5.36 -1.81
CA ALA A 120 14.20 6.13 -1.16
C ALA A 120 13.82 6.63 0.26
N PHE A 121 12.66 7.28 0.40
CA PHE A 121 12.19 7.84 1.67
C PHE A 121 10.78 7.38 2.10
N LEU A 122 9.87 7.04 1.17
CA LEU A 122 8.58 6.40 1.46
C LEU A 122 8.75 4.92 1.84
N CYS A 123 9.47 4.68 2.93
CA CYS A 123 9.83 3.36 3.39
C CYS A 123 9.65 3.27 4.92
N PRO A 124 8.96 2.25 5.46
CA PRO A 124 8.78 2.10 6.90
C PRO A 124 10.12 1.87 7.61
N VAL A 125 11.04 1.11 7.01
CA VAL A 125 12.42 0.92 7.51
C VAL A 125 13.20 2.24 7.55
N PHE A 126 13.12 3.06 6.50
CA PHE A 126 13.75 4.39 6.50
C PHE A 126 13.18 5.30 7.59
N GLY A 127 11.85 5.30 7.77
CA GLY A 127 11.21 6.00 8.88
C GLY A 127 11.79 5.57 10.23
N ALA A 128 11.91 4.26 10.48
CA ALA A 128 12.49 3.74 11.72
C ALA A 128 13.98 4.10 11.88
N LEU A 129 14.78 4.13 10.81
CA LEU A 129 16.15 4.65 10.87
C LEU A 129 16.19 6.11 11.32
N CYS A 130 15.25 6.95 10.85
CA CYS A 130 15.12 8.32 11.32
C CYS A 130 14.80 8.41 12.81
N LEU A 131 14.02 7.48 13.38
CA LEU A 131 13.77 7.41 14.82
C LEU A 131 15.06 7.20 15.61
N PHE A 132 15.83 6.16 15.26
CA PHE A 132 17.05 5.82 16.01
C PHE A 132 18.08 6.94 15.93
N LYS A 133 18.20 7.59 14.76
CA LYS A 133 19.09 8.75 14.60
C LYS A 133 18.61 9.95 15.41
N ALA A 134 17.32 10.25 15.43
CA ALA A 134 16.75 11.37 16.18
C ALA A 134 16.76 11.17 17.71
N ARG A 135 17.07 9.96 18.19
CA ARG A 135 16.99 9.56 19.61
C ARG A 135 18.27 8.91 20.12
N SER A 136 19.40 9.10 19.45
CA SER A 136 20.65 8.42 19.78
C SER A 136 21.12 8.63 21.23
N SER A 137 20.74 9.75 21.85
CA SER A 137 21.08 10.10 23.25
C SER A 137 19.96 9.84 24.27
N LEU A 138 18.81 9.30 23.85
CA LEU A 138 17.63 9.14 24.71
C LEU A 138 17.42 7.68 25.16
N PRO A 139 16.92 7.43 26.39
CA PRO A 139 16.61 6.08 26.85
C PRO A 139 15.56 5.37 25.99
N ALA A 140 15.65 4.03 25.89
CA ALA A 140 14.70 3.23 25.11
C ALA A 140 13.29 3.14 25.76
N ILE A 141 13.21 3.28 27.08
CA ILE A 141 11.98 3.11 27.88
C ILE A 141 10.98 4.26 27.74
N ILE A 142 11.42 5.43 27.25
CA ILE A 142 10.53 6.58 27.07
C ILE A 142 9.78 6.51 25.72
N PRO A 143 8.57 7.09 25.61
CA PRO A 143 7.78 7.05 24.38
C PRO A 143 8.56 7.52 23.15
N VAL A 144 8.36 6.86 21.99
CA VAL A 144 9.07 7.20 20.74
C VAL A 144 8.89 8.65 20.33
N ALA A 145 7.76 9.27 20.69
CA ALA A 145 7.42 10.67 20.43
C ALA A 145 8.34 11.69 21.06
N VAL A 146 9.21 11.29 21.98
CA VAL A 146 10.26 12.16 22.50
C VAL A 146 11.46 12.13 21.55
N SER A 147 12.01 13.29 21.21
CA SER A 147 13.21 13.44 20.38
C SER A 147 14.09 14.53 20.96
N VAL A 148 15.36 14.60 20.58
CA VAL A 148 16.18 15.76 20.94
C VAL A 148 15.86 16.94 20.01
N ASN A 149 15.79 18.14 20.56
CA ASN A 149 15.70 19.36 19.77
C ASN A 149 17.11 19.85 19.37
N ALA A 150 17.20 21.03 18.74
CA ALA A 150 18.47 21.63 18.33
C ALA A 150 19.41 22.05 19.48
N HIS A 151 18.93 21.98 20.72
CA HIS A 151 19.67 22.31 21.95
C HIS A 151 19.90 21.07 22.82
N ASP A 152 19.81 19.87 22.25
CA ASP A 152 19.92 18.58 22.95
C ASP A 152 18.93 18.36 24.10
N GLN A 153 17.82 19.11 24.10
CA GLN A 153 16.77 18.94 25.10
C GLN A 153 15.65 18.03 24.60
N PRO A 154 15.07 17.18 25.45
CA PRO A 154 13.92 16.36 25.11
C PRO A 154 12.71 17.21 24.70
N ASN A 155 12.19 16.97 23.50
CA ASN A 155 10.98 17.58 22.99
C ASN A 155 10.03 16.51 22.43
N CYS A 156 8.73 16.70 22.65
CA CYS A 156 7.71 15.77 22.17
C CYS A 156 7.19 16.18 20.79
N VAL A 157 7.17 15.25 19.84
CA VAL A 157 6.41 15.41 18.60
C VAL A 157 4.93 15.41 18.92
N SER A 158 4.29 16.54 18.66
CA SER A 158 2.87 16.74 18.92
C SER A 158 2.02 16.33 17.71
N SER A 159 0.76 16.00 17.97
CA SER A 159 -0.26 15.86 16.92
C SER A 159 -0.42 17.14 16.09
N THR A 160 -0.11 18.31 16.65
CA THR A 160 -0.17 19.60 15.94
C THR A 160 0.98 19.75 14.95
N ALA A 161 2.19 19.27 15.27
CA ALA A 161 3.33 19.26 14.35
C ALA A 161 3.04 18.37 13.13
N ILE A 162 2.48 17.16 13.35
CA ILE A 162 2.06 16.27 12.27
C ILE A 162 0.98 16.93 11.41
N SER A 163 -0.03 17.56 12.05
CA SER A 163 -1.09 18.27 11.33
C SER A 163 -0.52 19.40 10.47
N LYS A 164 0.46 20.15 10.98
CA LYS A 164 1.10 21.26 10.28
C LYS A 164 1.76 20.78 8.99
N VAL A 165 2.58 19.73 9.06
CA VAL A 165 3.30 19.20 7.88
C VAL A 165 2.33 18.70 6.81
N ILE A 166 1.32 17.90 7.19
CA ILE A 166 0.33 17.39 6.23
C ILE A 166 -0.45 18.53 5.56
N ARG A 167 -0.81 19.56 6.33
CA ARG A 167 -1.56 20.73 5.80
C ARG A 167 -0.69 21.60 4.90
N GLN A 168 0.58 21.79 5.24
CA GLN A 168 1.52 22.50 4.37
C GLN A 168 1.71 21.76 3.04
N ALA A 169 1.84 20.43 3.09
CA ALA A 169 1.89 19.60 1.89
C ALA A 169 0.59 19.69 1.06
N ALA A 170 -0.58 19.69 1.70
CA ALA A 170 -1.86 19.88 1.02
C ALA A 170 -1.94 21.24 0.29
N VAL A 171 -1.55 22.33 0.96
CA VAL A 171 -1.50 23.67 0.34
C VAL A 171 -0.56 23.68 -0.87
N ALA A 172 0.62 23.06 -0.76
CA ALA A 172 1.58 22.97 -1.87
C ALA A 172 1.06 22.17 -3.08
N LEU A 173 0.05 21.31 -2.88
CA LEU A 173 -0.63 20.56 -3.93
C LEU A 173 -1.93 21.20 -4.42
N GLY A 174 -2.31 22.37 -3.88
CA GLY A 174 -3.58 23.02 -4.19
C GLY A 174 -4.80 22.33 -3.58
N GLU A 175 -4.62 21.51 -2.55
CA GLU A 175 -5.68 20.81 -1.82
C GLU A 175 -6.13 21.62 -0.58
N ASP A 176 -7.36 21.41 -0.12
CA ASP A 176 -7.87 22.06 1.10
C ASP A 176 -7.17 21.52 2.37
N PRO A 177 -6.37 22.31 3.09
CA PRO A 177 -5.71 21.86 4.32
C PRO A 177 -6.71 21.48 5.43
N ALA A 178 -7.92 22.05 5.44
CA ALA A 178 -8.93 21.69 6.43
C ALA A 178 -9.44 20.25 6.26
N ALA A 179 -9.31 19.67 5.05
CA ALA A 179 -9.63 18.27 4.78
C ALA A 179 -8.66 17.29 5.45
N PHE A 180 -7.50 17.76 5.95
CA PHE A 180 -6.43 16.91 6.48
C PHE A 180 -6.22 17.01 7.99
N SER A 181 -5.85 15.87 8.57
CA SER A 181 -5.49 15.70 9.98
C SER A 181 -4.53 14.52 10.13
N PRO A 182 -3.96 14.24 11.32
CA PRO A 182 -3.13 13.06 11.52
C PRO A 182 -3.87 11.74 11.26
N HIS A 183 -5.20 11.71 11.43
CA HIS A 183 -6.02 10.54 11.09
C HIS A 183 -6.03 10.25 9.58
N SER A 184 -5.78 11.28 8.75
CA SER A 184 -5.68 11.14 7.30
C SER A 184 -4.52 10.25 6.85
N LEU A 185 -3.46 10.12 7.67
CA LEU A 185 -2.35 9.19 7.38
C LEU A 185 -2.83 7.74 7.47
N ARG A 186 -3.62 7.42 8.49
CA ARG A 186 -4.17 6.07 8.66
C ARG A 186 -5.15 5.73 7.53
N SER A 187 -6.06 6.63 7.17
CA SER A 187 -6.93 6.40 6.01
C SER A 187 -6.16 6.35 4.69
N GLY A 188 -5.11 7.18 4.54
CA GLY A 188 -4.18 7.18 3.42
C GLY A 188 -3.48 5.84 3.21
N GLY A 189 -2.86 5.30 4.27
CA GLY A 189 -2.22 3.99 4.24
C GLY A 189 -3.19 2.86 3.91
N THR A 190 -4.41 2.91 4.48
CA THR A 190 -5.48 1.94 4.16
C THR A 190 -5.82 1.97 2.68
N ALA A 191 -6.03 3.16 2.14
CA ALA A 191 -6.37 3.36 0.74
C ALA A 191 -5.21 2.95 -0.18
N HIS A 192 -3.96 3.15 0.25
CA HIS A 192 -2.78 2.67 -0.47
C HIS A 192 -2.72 1.14 -0.52
N MET A 193 -2.84 0.44 0.62
CA MET A 193 -2.87 -1.03 0.66
C MET A 193 -3.97 -1.61 -0.23
N TYR A 194 -5.15 -0.99 -0.23
CA TYR A 194 -6.24 -1.41 -1.09
C TYR A 194 -5.90 -1.24 -2.58
N ARG A 195 -5.33 -0.09 -2.96
CA ARG A 195 -4.92 0.20 -4.35
C ARG A 195 -3.80 -0.72 -4.84
N THR A 196 -2.92 -1.18 -3.95
CA THR A 196 -1.87 -2.15 -4.29
C THR A 196 -2.36 -3.60 -4.32
N GLY A 197 -3.65 -3.83 -4.10
CA GLY A 197 -4.27 -5.16 -4.21
C GLY A 197 -4.09 -6.03 -2.97
N VAL A 198 -3.73 -5.45 -1.82
CA VAL A 198 -3.75 -6.18 -0.54
C VAL A 198 -5.19 -6.58 -0.23
N ASP A 199 -5.37 -7.83 0.19
CA ASP A 199 -6.71 -8.34 0.48
C ASP A 199 -7.34 -7.61 1.67
N THR A 200 -8.67 -7.55 1.67
CA THR A 200 -9.45 -6.79 2.65
C THR A 200 -9.30 -7.33 4.07
N LEU A 201 -9.08 -8.65 4.24
CA LEU A 201 -8.89 -9.25 5.57
C LEU A 201 -7.55 -8.81 6.15
N THR A 202 -6.47 -8.85 5.36
CA THR A 202 -5.16 -8.33 5.76
C THR A 202 -5.22 -6.84 6.10
N ILE A 203 -5.93 -6.02 5.32
CA ILE A 203 -6.14 -4.61 5.66
C ILE A 203 -6.86 -4.47 7.00
N GLN A 204 -7.93 -5.23 7.21
CA GLN A 204 -8.71 -5.22 8.44
C GLN A 204 -7.87 -5.61 9.66
N PHE A 205 -7.11 -6.71 9.58
CA PHE A 205 -6.19 -7.16 10.62
C PHE A 205 -5.05 -6.18 10.86
N HIS A 206 -4.44 -5.66 9.80
CA HIS A 206 -3.31 -4.73 9.88
C HIS A 206 -3.69 -3.45 10.64
N GLY A 207 -4.81 -2.83 10.26
CA GLY A 207 -5.30 -1.66 10.96
C GLY A 207 -6.07 -1.95 12.25
N ARG A 208 -6.35 -3.22 12.58
CA ARG A 208 -7.07 -3.61 13.81
C ARG A 208 -8.47 -3.01 13.87
N TRP A 209 -9.23 -3.15 12.79
CA TRP A 209 -10.65 -2.81 12.76
C TRP A 209 -11.50 -4.00 13.16
N ALA A 210 -12.35 -3.83 14.17
CA ALA A 210 -13.33 -4.85 14.57
C ALA A 210 -14.48 -4.99 13.55
N SER A 211 -14.68 -3.98 12.70
CA SER A 211 -15.77 -3.92 11.73
C SER A 211 -15.28 -3.44 10.36
N ASP A 212 -16.17 -3.48 9.38
CA ASP A 212 -15.95 -3.02 8.00
C ASP A 212 -15.78 -1.50 7.83
N THR A 213 -15.63 -0.75 8.93
CA THR A 213 -15.46 0.72 8.90
C THR A 213 -14.28 1.19 8.04
N PHE A 214 -13.25 0.36 7.84
CA PHE A 214 -12.12 0.67 6.96
C PHE A 214 -12.52 0.81 5.48
N LYS A 215 -13.62 0.18 5.04
CA LYS A 215 -14.14 0.28 3.66
C LYS A 215 -14.48 1.72 3.29
N GLN A 216 -14.74 2.58 4.27
CA GLN A 216 -14.95 4.02 4.05
C GLN A 216 -13.69 4.77 3.60
N TYR A 217 -12.50 4.18 3.78
CA TYR A 217 -11.22 4.73 3.34
C TYR A 217 -10.80 4.19 1.98
N THR A 218 -11.30 3.01 1.60
CA THR A 218 -11.05 2.38 0.29
C THR A 218 -12.05 2.87 -0.75
N ARG A 219 -12.51 4.13 -0.63
CA ARG A 219 -13.50 4.71 -1.56
C ARG A 219 -13.04 4.44 -2.98
N LEU A 220 -13.96 3.90 -3.78
CA LEU A 220 -13.80 3.66 -5.22
C LEU A 220 -13.49 5.00 -5.89
N CYS A 221 -12.22 5.38 -5.93
CA CYS A 221 -11.74 6.44 -6.82
C CYS A 221 -11.77 5.90 -8.25
N LYS A 222 -11.86 6.79 -9.24
CA LYS A 222 -11.96 6.49 -10.69
C LYS A 222 -11.15 5.26 -11.13
N GLU A 223 -9.94 5.09 -10.59
CA GLU A 223 -9.04 3.98 -10.93
C GLU A 223 -9.62 2.59 -10.62
N SER A 224 -10.38 2.43 -9.54
CA SER A 224 -11.04 1.15 -9.23
C SER A 224 -12.13 0.81 -10.24
N VAL A 225 -12.83 1.82 -10.78
CA VAL A 225 -13.83 1.65 -11.85
C VAL A 225 -13.14 1.31 -13.18
N GLU A 226 -12.00 1.93 -13.47
CA GLU A 226 -11.18 1.60 -14.65
C GLU A 226 -10.66 0.16 -14.62
N VAL A 227 -10.22 -0.32 -13.45
CA VAL A 227 -9.79 -1.71 -13.26
C VAL A 227 -10.96 -2.70 -13.34
N LEU A 228 -12.15 -2.33 -12.85
CA LEU A 228 -13.36 -3.15 -13.03
C LEU A 228 -13.71 -3.27 -14.52
N SER A 229 -13.73 -2.14 -15.23
CA SER A 229 -13.90 -2.07 -16.69
C SER A 229 -12.87 -2.93 -17.44
N SER A 230 -11.59 -2.86 -17.06
CA SER A 230 -10.53 -3.60 -17.73
C SER A 230 -10.58 -5.11 -17.43
N LYS A 231 -10.95 -5.50 -16.20
CA LYS A 231 -11.10 -6.90 -15.80
C LYS A 231 -12.29 -7.57 -16.49
N ASP A 232 -13.40 -6.84 -16.67
CA ASP A 232 -14.54 -7.31 -17.45
C ASP A 232 -14.15 -7.50 -18.92
N HIS A 233 -13.37 -6.57 -19.48
CA HIS A 233 -12.85 -6.68 -20.84
C HIS A 233 -11.85 -7.84 -21.03
N GLN A 234 -10.99 -8.13 -20.04
CA GLN A 234 -10.07 -9.27 -20.06
C GLN A 234 -10.80 -10.61 -19.91
N ARG A 235 -11.81 -10.70 -19.02
CA ARG A 235 -12.63 -11.91 -18.86
C ARG A 235 -13.45 -12.21 -20.11
N LEU A 236 -14.01 -11.18 -20.77
CA LEU A 236 -14.67 -11.33 -22.08
C LEU A 236 -13.69 -11.78 -23.18
N LYS A 237 -12.47 -11.24 -23.22
CA LYS A 237 -11.44 -11.66 -24.20
C LYS A 237 -10.97 -13.09 -23.99
N ILE A 238 -10.81 -13.54 -22.75
CA ILE A 238 -10.43 -14.92 -22.41
C ILE A 238 -11.58 -15.87 -22.72
N GLY A 239 -12.81 -15.53 -22.34
CA GLY A 239 -14.01 -16.31 -22.66
C GLY A 239 -14.24 -16.43 -24.17
N MET A 240 -14.05 -15.35 -24.93
CA MET A 240 -14.19 -15.37 -26.39
C MET A 240 -13.05 -16.15 -27.06
N LYS A 241 -11.82 -16.08 -26.56
CA LYS A 241 -10.71 -16.93 -27.05
C LYS A 241 -10.96 -18.41 -26.77
N LEU A 242 -11.50 -18.77 -25.60
CA LEU A 242 -11.85 -20.16 -25.29
C LEU A 242 -12.98 -20.67 -26.19
N LEU A 243 -14.03 -19.88 -26.39
CA LEU A 243 -15.16 -20.23 -27.28
C LEU A 243 -14.70 -20.40 -28.73
N ILE A 244 -13.80 -19.53 -29.20
CA ILE A 244 -13.18 -19.66 -30.52
C ILE A 244 -12.33 -20.94 -30.57
N PHE A 245 -11.45 -21.18 -29.60
CA PHE A 245 -10.61 -22.39 -29.60
C PHE A 245 -11.45 -23.67 -29.61
N GLU A 246 -12.54 -23.72 -28.83
CA GLU A 246 -13.38 -24.91 -28.74
C GLU A 246 -14.30 -25.08 -29.96
N SER A 247 -14.77 -24.00 -30.57
CA SER A 247 -15.46 -24.04 -31.87
C SER A 247 -14.55 -24.58 -32.98
N TYR A 248 -13.27 -24.18 -32.99
CA TYR A 248 -12.28 -24.66 -33.96
C TYR A 248 -11.86 -26.11 -33.69
N ARG A 249 -11.72 -26.53 -32.42
CA ARG A 249 -11.46 -27.94 -32.04
C ARG A 249 -12.58 -28.86 -32.52
N ILE A 250 -13.85 -28.45 -32.36
CA ILE A 250 -15.02 -29.19 -32.86
C ILE A 250 -15.03 -29.24 -34.39
N CYS A 251 -14.66 -28.16 -35.08
CA CYS A 251 -14.61 -28.12 -36.55
C CYS A 251 -13.48 -29.00 -37.13
N PHE A 252 -12.31 -29.00 -36.49
CA PHE A 252 -11.15 -29.82 -36.87
C PHE A 252 -11.41 -31.32 -36.66
N LEU A 253 -12.02 -31.69 -35.53
CA LEU A 253 -12.38 -33.09 -35.23
C LEU A 253 -13.51 -33.61 -36.13
N LYS A 254 -14.35 -32.74 -36.68
CA LYS A 254 -15.48 -33.13 -37.56
C LYS A 254 -15.25 -32.91 -39.07
N LYS A 255 -14.06 -32.46 -39.51
CA LYS A 255 -13.74 -32.14 -40.94
C LYS A 255 -14.83 -31.30 -41.65
N LYS A 256 -15.45 -30.33 -40.96
CA LYS A 256 -16.49 -29.46 -41.57
C LYS A 256 -15.93 -28.09 -41.94
N ARG A 257 -16.46 -27.48 -43.01
CA ARG A 257 -16.06 -26.13 -43.49
C ARG A 257 -16.37 -25.06 -42.44
N LEU A 258 -15.38 -24.22 -42.15
CA LEU A 258 -15.40 -23.17 -41.12
C LEU A 258 -16.28 -21.94 -41.46
N SER A 259 -16.86 -21.90 -42.66
CA SER A 259 -17.57 -20.75 -43.23
C SER A 259 -18.93 -20.45 -42.58
N TYR A 260 -19.43 -21.32 -41.70
CA TYR A 260 -20.77 -21.21 -41.12
C TYR A 260 -20.84 -20.47 -39.77
N PHE A 261 -19.70 -20.14 -39.16
CA PHE A 261 -19.67 -19.66 -37.76
C PHE A 261 -19.02 -18.29 -37.52
N LEU A 262 -18.39 -17.66 -38.52
CA LEU A 262 -17.70 -16.38 -38.33
C LEU A 262 -18.02 -15.37 -39.45
N PRO A 263 -18.18 -14.08 -39.13
CA PRO A 263 -18.42 -13.04 -40.12
C PRO A 263 -17.22 -12.89 -41.08
N ALA A 264 -17.49 -12.73 -42.38
CA ALA A 264 -16.52 -12.78 -43.47
C ALA A 264 -15.29 -11.85 -43.32
N LYS A 265 -15.42 -10.74 -42.56
CA LYS A 265 -14.31 -9.81 -42.27
C LYS A 265 -13.24 -10.42 -41.34
N VAL A 266 -13.61 -11.34 -40.44
CA VAL A 266 -12.67 -12.02 -39.52
C VAL A 266 -11.87 -13.10 -40.26
N VAL A 267 -12.50 -13.76 -41.23
CA VAL A 267 -11.88 -14.84 -42.02
C VAL A 267 -10.70 -14.33 -42.85
N LYS A 268 -10.84 -13.18 -43.53
CA LYS A 268 -9.76 -12.58 -44.35
C LYS A 268 -8.57 -12.07 -43.53
N SER A 269 -8.81 -11.55 -42.33
CA SER A 269 -7.73 -11.08 -41.43
C SER A 269 -6.94 -12.26 -40.85
N MET A 270 -7.64 -13.35 -40.51
CA MET A 270 -7.02 -14.55 -39.94
C MET A 270 -6.24 -15.39 -40.94
N THR A 271 -6.65 -15.52 -42.21
CA THR A 271 -5.85 -16.23 -43.22
C THR A 271 -4.50 -15.56 -43.47
N THR A 272 -4.46 -14.23 -43.43
CA THR A 272 -3.23 -13.44 -43.55
C THR A 272 -2.32 -13.62 -42.33
N LEU A 273 -2.90 -13.70 -41.13
CA LEU A 273 -2.17 -14.02 -39.89
C LEU A 273 -1.66 -15.47 -39.87
N PHE A 274 -2.37 -16.40 -40.53
CA PHE A 274 -2.03 -17.82 -40.59
C PHE A 274 -0.84 -18.09 -41.51
N VAL A 275 -0.74 -17.42 -42.67
CA VAL A 275 0.44 -17.51 -43.55
C VAL A 275 1.69 -16.98 -42.82
N SER A 276 1.52 -15.91 -42.04
CA SER A 276 2.60 -15.32 -41.26
C SER A 276 3.04 -16.20 -40.07
N LEU A 277 2.10 -16.75 -39.29
CA LEU A 277 2.43 -17.65 -38.18
C LEU A 277 2.95 -19.02 -38.64
N ALA A 278 2.42 -19.58 -39.74
CA ALA A 278 2.92 -20.85 -40.28
C ALA A 278 4.36 -20.71 -40.78
N CYS A 279 4.72 -19.58 -41.42
CA CYS A 279 6.10 -19.26 -41.78
C CYS A 279 6.99 -19.06 -40.54
N PHE A 280 6.51 -18.36 -39.50
CA PHE A 280 7.29 -18.09 -38.30
C PHE A 280 7.57 -19.35 -37.46
N TYR A 281 6.61 -20.29 -37.39
CA TYR A 281 6.78 -21.55 -36.67
C TYR A 281 7.62 -22.58 -37.45
N SER A 282 7.56 -22.60 -38.79
CA SER A 282 8.42 -23.48 -39.60
C SER A 282 9.91 -23.08 -39.49
N PHE A 283 10.22 -21.78 -39.44
CA PHE A 283 11.61 -21.30 -39.35
C PHE A 283 12.24 -21.52 -37.96
N LYS A 284 11.45 -21.42 -36.88
CA LYS A 284 11.92 -21.66 -35.51
C LYS A 284 12.07 -23.13 -35.15
N LEU A 285 11.26 -24.03 -35.73
CA LEU A 285 11.44 -25.47 -35.52
C LEU A 285 12.75 -25.99 -36.15
N HIS A 286 13.13 -25.50 -37.33
CA HIS A 286 14.35 -25.97 -38.01
C HIS A 286 15.65 -25.57 -37.28
N SER A 287 15.63 -24.43 -36.58
CA SER A 287 16.73 -23.97 -35.72
C SER A 287 16.81 -24.70 -34.37
N PHE A 288 15.69 -25.25 -33.88
CA PHE A 288 15.63 -25.88 -32.56
C PHE A 288 16.08 -27.36 -32.60
N PHE A 289 15.92 -28.04 -33.75
CA PHE A 289 16.29 -29.45 -33.91
C PHE A 289 17.78 -29.71 -34.22
N LYS A 290 18.61 -28.68 -34.45
CA LYS A 290 20.07 -28.84 -34.68
C LYS A 290 20.92 -28.75 -33.40
N SER A 291 20.33 -28.44 -32.25
CA SER A 291 21.08 -28.06 -31.03
C SER A 291 21.01 -29.07 -29.87
N PHE A 292 20.53 -30.29 -30.09
CA PHE A 292 20.50 -31.35 -29.06
C PHE A 292 21.19 -32.63 -29.56
N PRO A 293 22.34 -33.04 -29.00
CA PRO A 293 22.90 -34.35 -29.25
C PRO A 293 22.07 -35.42 -28.53
N LEU A 294 21.70 -36.45 -29.29
CA LEU A 294 21.02 -37.67 -28.86
C LEU A 294 21.84 -38.42 -27.80
N GLY A 295 21.17 -38.96 -26.78
CA GLY A 295 21.80 -39.83 -25.79
C GLY A 295 20.83 -40.56 -24.86
N ILE A 296 20.03 -41.48 -25.39
CA ILE A 296 19.26 -42.58 -24.73
C ILE A 296 19.09 -43.66 -25.83
N THR A 297 19.43 -44.94 -25.78
CA THR A 297 19.96 -45.92 -24.80
C THR A 297 20.37 -47.19 -25.57
N MET A 298 21.51 -47.80 -25.24
CA MET A 298 21.68 -49.22 -24.91
C MET A 298 22.77 -49.33 -23.87
#